data_AF-A0A9Q0PKY9-F1
#
_entry.id   AF-A0A9Q0PKY9-F1
#
_cell.length_a   1.000
_cell.length_b   1.000
_cell.length_c   1.000
_cell.angle_alpha   90.00
_cell.angle_beta   90.00
_cell.angle_gamma   90.00
#
_symmetry.space_group_name_H-M   'P 1'
#
loop_
_entity.id
_entity.type
_entity.pdbx_description
1 polymer ?
#
loop_
_entity_poly.entity_id
_entity_poly.type
_entity_poly.pdbx_seq_one_letter_code
_entity_poly.pdbx_strand_id
1 'polypeptide(L)'
;MYNGGMAGLTFWSPNVNVFRDPRWGRGQETPGEDPVVAGKYAASYVRGLQGNNGFRLKVAACCKHYTAYDLDNWNGMDRFHFNARVSKQDLEDTFNVPFKSCVVEGKVASVMCSYNQVNGKPTCADPYLLKNTIRGEWRLNGYIVSDCDSVGVLYENQHYTATPEEAAAATIRAGLDLDCGPFLAIHTENAVKGGLLNEEDVNMALANTITVQMRLGLFDGEPSAQPFGNLGPRDVCTPAHQQLALQAAHQGIVLLQNRGRTLPLSRTHRTVAVIGPNADVTVTMIGNYAGVACGYTTPLQGISRYAKTIHQSGCIDVACKGNQQFGIAEAAASQADATVLVMGLDQSIEAEFRDRQDLLLPGYQQELISRVAMASRGPTILVLMSGGPVDVLFAKNDPRIGAILWAGYPGQAGGAAIADVLFGTANPGIFLLDIIYIPRLILTLKTADAPPSLLFQVGSFR
;
A
#
# COMPACT_ATOMS: atom_id res chain seq x y z
N MET A 1 -1.71 30.72 5.19
CA MET A 1 -1.59 29.41 5.86
C MET A 1 -0.95 28.43 4.90
N TYR A 2 -0.03 27.58 5.37
CA TYR A 2 0.53 26.50 4.56
C TYR A 2 -0.58 25.54 4.11
N ASN A 3 -0.42 24.93 2.94
CA ASN A 3 -1.35 23.94 2.39
C ASN A 3 -2.83 24.39 2.36
N GLY A 4 -3.08 25.69 2.12
CA GLY A 4 -4.44 26.24 2.11
C GLY A 4 -5.20 26.13 3.44
N GLY A 5 -4.52 25.80 4.56
CA GLY A 5 -5.15 25.55 5.85
C GLY A 5 -5.77 24.15 6.02
N MET A 6 -5.53 23.22 5.08
CA MET A 6 -6.16 21.90 5.07
C MET A 6 -5.39 20.83 5.87
N ALA A 7 -4.06 20.92 5.95
CA ALA A 7 -3.23 20.01 6.72
C ALA A 7 -1.88 20.64 7.08
N GLY A 8 -1.08 19.94 7.89
CA GLY A 8 0.31 20.29 8.18
C GLY A 8 1.27 20.02 7.01
N LEU A 9 2.58 20.07 7.28
CA LEU A 9 3.65 19.85 6.29
C LEU A 9 4.42 18.54 6.52
N THR A 10 3.90 17.63 7.34
CA THR A 10 4.50 16.33 7.67
C THR A 10 3.55 15.23 7.23
N PHE A 11 4.03 14.29 6.42
CA PHE A 11 3.20 13.24 5.82
C PHE A 11 3.77 11.86 6.17
N TRP A 12 2.94 10.99 6.74
CA TRP A 12 3.28 9.61 7.11
C TRP A 12 3.26 8.67 5.89
N SER A 13 4.20 8.94 4.99
CA SER A 13 4.44 8.26 3.73
C SER A 13 5.92 8.38 3.33
N PRO A 14 6.49 7.39 2.63
CA PRO A 14 5.84 6.18 2.09
C PRO A 14 5.73 5.02 3.10
N ASN A 15 4.79 4.10 2.85
CA ASN A 15 4.85 2.74 3.39
C ASN A 15 5.88 1.94 2.57
N VAL A 16 6.89 1.39 3.24
CA VAL A 16 8.04 0.73 2.62
C VAL A 16 8.29 -0.66 3.20
N ASN A 17 7.32 -1.19 3.96
CA ASN A 17 7.38 -2.56 4.42
C ASN A 17 7.43 -3.52 3.22
N VAL A 18 8.10 -4.64 3.40
CA VAL A 18 8.18 -5.70 2.40
C VAL A 18 6.86 -6.49 2.42
N PHE A 19 6.20 -6.64 1.28
CA PHE A 19 4.96 -7.42 1.16
C PHE A 19 5.21 -8.93 1.18
N ARG A 20 5.70 -9.43 2.30
CA ARG A 20 6.21 -10.81 2.42
C ARG A 20 5.09 -11.86 2.44
N ASP A 21 4.02 -11.60 3.18
CA ASP A 21 2.85 -12.48 3.19
C ASP A 21 1.78 -11.90 2.25
N PRO A 22 1.43 -12.59 1.14
CA PRO A 22 0.49 -12.06 0.15
C PRO A 22 -0.91 -11.81 0.72
N ARG A 23 -1.23 -12.35 1.90
CA ARG A 23 -2.54 -12.15 2.55
C ARG A 23 -2.64 -10.82 3.28
N TRP A 24 -1.53 -10.14 3.54
CA TRP A 24 -1.53 -8.90 4.30
C TRP A 24 -2.40 -7.83 3.63
N GLY A 25 -3.39 -7.33 4.36
CA GLY A 25 -4.40 -6.39 3.87
C GLY A 25 -3.84 -5.03 3.46
N ARG A 26 -2.66 -4.67 3.98
CA ARG A 26 -1.97 -3.41 3.66
C ARG A 26 -0.80 -3.58 2.70
N GLY A 27 -0.58 -4.78 2.16
CA GLY A 27 0.41 -5.00 1.11
C GLY A 27 0.17 -4.10 -0.12
N GLN A 28 -1.08 -3.74 -0.38
CA GLN A 28 -1.47 -2.76 -1.40
C GLN A 28 -0.82 -1.37 -1.25
N GLU A 29 -0.32 -1.02 -0.07
CA GLU A 29 0.33 0.26 0.21
C GLU A 29 1.83 0.25 -0.13
N THR A 30 2.42 -0.92 -0.38
CA THR A 30 3.87 -1.10 -0.48
C THR A 30 4.32 -1.19 -1.93
N PRO A 31 5.62 -0.97 -2.21
CA PRO A 31 6.22 -1.19 -3.52
C PRO A 31 6.53 -2.67 -3.83
N GLY A 32 5.92 -3.60 -3.08
CA GLY A 32 5.97 -5.04 -3.29
C GLY A 32 6.88 -5.83 -2.34
N GLU A 33 7.26 -7.04 -2.74
CA GLU A 33 7.98 -8.01 -1.90
C GLU A 33 9.51 -7.94 -1.98
N ASP A 34 10.09 -7.22 -2.94
CA ASP A 34 11.54 -7.16 -3.12
C ASP A 34 12.17 -6.01 -2.30
N PRO A 35 13.10 -6.31 -1.36
CA PRO A 35 13.70 -5.28 -0.50
C PRO A 35 14.47 -4.19 -1.26
N VAL A 36 15.09 -4.53 -2.40
CA VAL A 36 15.90 -3.59 -3.18
C VAL A 36 15.01 -2.62 -3.97
N VAL A 37 13.94 -3.14 -4.58
CA VAL A 37 12.90 -2.34 -5.24
C VAL A 37 12.22 -1.44 -4.22
N ALA A 38 11.87 -1.98 -3.05
CA ALA A 38 11.29 -1.20 -1.97
C ALA A 38 12.23 -0.08 -1.50
N GLY A 39 13.53 -0.35 -1.37
CA GLY A 39 14.53 0.67 -1.03
C GLY A 39 14.68 1.77 -2.09
N LYS A 40 14.69 1.42 -3.38
CA LYS A 40 14.74 2.39 -4.48
C LYS A 40 13.48 3.25 -4.56
N TYR A 41 12.32 2.64 -4.36
CA TYR A 41 11.04 3.34 -4.25
C TYR A 41 11.07 4.33 -3.08
N ALA A 42 11.47 3.86 -1.89
CA ALA A 42 11.56 4.69 -0.68
C ALA A 42 12.43 5.94 -0.91
N ALA A 43 13.66 5.76 -1.41
CA ALA A 43 14.58 6.87 -1.65
C ALA A 43 14.04 7.86 -2.70
N SER A 44 13.40 7.37 -3.76
CA SER A 44 12.84 8.21 -4.83
C SER A 44 11.61 8.99 -4.35
N TYR A 45 10.71 8.33 -3.63
CA TYR A 45 9.50 8.93 -3.08
C TYR A 45 9.85 10.04 -2.08
N VAL A 46 10.79 9.77 -1.16
CA VAL A 46 11.24 10.75 -0.17
C VAL A 46 11.85 11.97 -0.84
N ARG A 47 12.73 11.81 -1.84
CA ARG A 47 13.30 12.97 -2.58
C ARG A 47 12.23 13.78 -3.30
N GLY A 48 11.25 13.11 -3.92
CA GLY A 48 10.14 13.77 -4.59
C GLY A 48 9.27 14.59 -3.62
N LEU A 49 9.00 14.03 -2.44
CA LEU A 49 8.17 14.67 -1.41
C LEU A 49 8.91 15.83 -0.74
N GLN A 50 10.14 15.61 -0.32
CA GLN A 50 10.93 16.58 0.45
C GLN A 50 11.57 17.68 -0.41
N GLY A 51 11.75 17.43 -1.70
CA GLY A 51 12.52 18.29 -2.59
C GLY A 51 14.03 18.12 -2.41
N ASN A 52 14.80 18.75 -3.31
CA ASN A 52 16.26 18.58 -3.41
C ASN A 52 17.06 19.78 -2.85
N ASN A 53 16.41 20.73 -2.17
CA ASN A 53 17.01 22.01 -1.78
C ASN A 53 17.77 21.95 -0.45
N GLY A 54 18.68 20.99 -0.33
CA GLY A 54 19.58 20.88 0.82
C GLY A 54 18.83 20.78 2.16
N PHE A 55 19.06 21.73 3.05
CA PHE A 55 18.46 21.72 4.40
C PHE A 55 16.98 22.13 4.42
N ARG A 56 16.50 22.87 3.41
CA ARG A 56 15.12 23.35 3.31
C ARG A 56 14.20 22.28 2.73
N LEU A 57 13.19 21.88 3.50
CA LEU A 57 12.19 20.88 3.10
C LEU A 57 10.99 21.55 2.40
N LYS A 58 10.44 20.88 1.37
CA LYS A 58 9.13 21.20 0.79
C LYS A 58 8.01 20.75 1.73
N VAL A 59 8.03 19.48 2.05
CA VAL A 59 7.27 18.82 3.12
C VAL A 59 8.17 17.76 3.75
N ALA A 60 7.85 17.24 4.93
CA ALA A 60 8.60 16.17 5.57
C ALA A 60 7.96 14.82 5.26
N ALA A 61 8.76 13.88 4.73
CA ALA A 61 8.35 12.50 4.53
C ALA A 61 8.61 11.68 5.81
N CYS A 62 7.94 10.54 5.92
CA CYS A 62 8.11 9.62 7.04
C CYS A 62 7.95 8.18 6.55
N CYS A 63 9.05 7.43 6.55
CA CYS A 63 9.02 6.02 6.14
C CYS A 63 8.43 5.17 7.26
N LYS A 64 7.49 4.30 6.91
CA LYS A 64 6.77 3.45 7.85
C LYS A 64 6.60 2.02 7.31
N HIS A 65 6.40 1.02 8.15
CA HIS A 65 6.35 1.01 9.62
C HIS A 65 7.56 0.21 10.14
N TYR A 66 8.47 0.86 10.84
CA TYR A 66 9.75 0.29 11.24
C TYR A 66 9.59 -0.56 12.52
N THR A 67 9.80 -1.88 12.47
CA THR A 67 10.16 -2.73 11.33
C THR A 67 9.49 -4.09 11.46
N ALA A 68 9.61 -4.91 10.42
CA ALA A 68 9.02 -6.25 10.35
C ALA A 68 7.51 -6.27 10.69
N TYR A 69 6.81 -5.23 10.23
CA TYR A 69 5.37 -5.12 10.26
C TYR A 69 4.82 -5.50 8.87
N ASP A 70 4.21 -6.67 8.79
CA ASP A 70 3.67 -7.25 7.55
C ASP A 70 2.39 -8.08 7.79
N LEU A 71 1.65 -7.78 8.88
CA LEU A 71 0.45 -8.50 9.30
C LEU A 71 -0.48 -7.57 10.09
N ASP A 72 -1.77 -7.55 9.76
CA ASP A 72 -2.77 -6.72 10.45
C ASP A 72 -3.69 -7.54 11.36
N ASN A 73 -4.24 -8.65 10.85
CA ASN A 73 -5.18 -9.51 11.54
C ASN A 73 -5.34 -10.85 10.82
N TRP A 74 -4.47 -11.82 11.13
CA TRP A 74 -4.50 -13.15 10.52
C TRP A 74 -4.49 -14.27 11.57
N ASN A 75 -5.39 -15.24 11.40
CA ASN A 75 -5.48 -16.45 12.21
C ASN A 75 -5.51 -16.21 13.74
N GLY A 76 -6.29 -15.22 14.19
CA GLY A 76 -6.40 -14.86 15.61
C GLY A 76 -5.21 -14.08 16.17
N MET A 77 -4.26 -13.67 15.31
CA MET A 77 -3.18 -12.76 15.65
C MET A 77 -3.45 -11.40 15.02
N ASP A 78 -3.70 -10.40 15.85
CA ASP A 78 -3.79 -9.00 15.42
C ASP A 78 -2.43 -8.28 15.53
N ARG A 79 -2.31 -7.15 14.84
CA ARG A 79 -1.11 -6.31 14.82
C ARG A 79 -0.62 -5.83 16.18
N PHE A 80 -1.51 -5.68 17.15
CA PHE A 80 -1.16 -5.20 18.48
C PHE A 80 -0.49 -6.30 19.30
N HIS A 81 -0.77 -7.58 19.02
CA HIS A 81 -0.15 -8.72 19.70
C HIS A 81 0.88 -9.46 18.83
N PHE A 82 1.04 -9.05 17.57
CA PHE A 82 1.97 -9.68 16.66
C PHE A 82 3.42 -9.54 17.15
N ASN A 83 4.11 -10.67 17.30
CA ASN A 83 5.53 -10.73 17.65
C ASN A 83 6.32 -11.41 16.52
N ALA A 84 6.91 -10.58 15.67
CA ALA A 84 7.74 -11.02 14.56
C ALA A 84 9.01 -11.69 15.10
N ARG A 85 9.16 -13.00 14.84
CA ARG A 85 10.36 -13.77 15.14
C ARG A 85 11.29 -13.71 13.95
N VAL A 86 12.26 -12.81 14.00
CA VAL A 86 13.12 -12.47 12.84
C VAL A 86 14.58 -12.71 13.21
N SER A 87 15.31 -13.43 12.37
CA SER A 87 16.75 -13.60 12.55
C SER A 87 17.48 -12.27 12.32
N LYS A 88 18.68 -12.10 12.89
CA LYS A 88 19.49 -10.90 12.60
C LYS A 88 19.79 -10.76 11.11
N GLN A 89 19.94 -11.89 10.42
CA GLN A 89 20.21 -11.90 8.98
C GLN A 89 18.98 -11.39 8.22
N ASP A 90 17.79 -11.95 8.44
CA ASP A 90 16.58 -11.52 7.72
C ASP A 90 16.23 -10.06 8.01
N LEU A 91 16.51 -9.60 9.24
CA LEU A 91 16.32 -8.20 9.60
C LEU A 91 17.16 -7.29 8.70
N GLU A 92 18.44 -7.61 8.48
CA GLU A 92 19.36 -6.80 7.67
C GLU A 92 19.23 -7.03 6.16
N ASP A 93 18.97 -8.27 5.73
CA ASP A 93 18.90 -8.65 4.31
C ASP A 93 17.52 -8.34 3.69
N THR A 94 16.47 -8.20 4.51
CA THR A 94 15.09 -8.00 4.03
C THR A 94 14.43 -6.77 4.66
N PHE A 95 14.09 -6.83 5.95
CA PHE A 95 13.16 -5.85 6.54
C PHE A 95 13.75 -4.45 6.69
N ASN A 96 15.04 -4.33 7.00
CA ASN A 96 15.71 -3.06 7.21
C ASN A 96 16.21 -2.40 5.93
N VAL A 97 16.38 -3.15 4.83
CA VAL A 97 16.88 -2.63 3.54
C VAL A 97 16.09 -1.39 3.06
N PRO A 98 14.74 -1.40 3.01
CA PRO A 98 14.00 -0.23 2.58
C PRO A 98 14.13 0.97 3.52
N PHE A 99 14.16 0.75 4.84
CA PHE A 99 14.31 1.83 5.82
C PHE A 99 15.71 2.43 5.81
N LYS A 100 16.75 1.60 5.68
CA LYS A 100 18.12 2.05 5.50
C LYS A 100 18.26 2.92 4.27
N SER A 101 17.68 2.49 3.14
CA SER A 101 17.65 3.28 1.89
C SER A 101 16.89 4.60 2.10
N CYS A 102 15.76 4.57 2.80
CA CYS A 102 14.99 5.75 3.13
C CYS A 102 15.79 6.80 3.94
N VAL A 103 16.53 6.35 4.95
CA VAL A 103 17.35 7.24 5.80
C VAL A 103 18.62 7.68 5.09
N VAL A 104 19.40 6.74 4.56
CA VAL A 104 20.75 7.00 4.05
C VAL A 104 20.69 7.64 2.66
N GLU A 105 19.84 7.15 1.77
CA GLU A 105 19.76 7.63 0.39
C GLU A 105 18.67 8.68 0.21
N GLY A 106 17.49 8.43 0.77
CA GLY A 106 16.34 9.35 0.72
C GLY A 106 16.52 10.59 1.58
N LYS A 107 17.33 10.50 2.66
CA LYS A 107 17.49 11.56 3.67
C LYS A 107 16.16 11.96 4.29
N VAL A 108 15.33 10.95 4.61
CA VAL A 108 14.00 11.15 5.19
C VAL A 108 14.06 11.98 6.48
N ALA A 109 13.07 12.84 6.66
CA ALA A 109 12.93 13.69 7.84
C ALA A 109 12.32 12.95 9.04
N SER A 110 11.68 11.80 8.82
CA SER A 110 11.09 11.00 9.88
C SER A 110 11.02 9.51 9.56
N VAL A 111 10.97 8.68 10.61
CA VAL A 111 10.68 7.24 10.52
C VAL A 111 9.62 6.92 11.57
N MET A 112 8.63 6.11 11.20
CA MET A 112 7.57 5.69 12.12
C MET A 112 7.88 4.30 12.67
N CYS A 113 7.89 4.12 13.99
CA CYS A 113 7.94 2.80 14.62
C CYS A 113 6.55 2.13 14.59
N SER A 114 6.52 0.81 14.45
CA SER A 114 5.30 0.02 14.27
C SER A 114 4.60 -0.39 15.58
N TYR A 115 3.40 -0.99 15.47
CA TYR A 115 2.70 -1.59 16.61
C TYR A 115 3.36 -2.85 17.16
N ASN A 116 3.87 -3.71 16.28
CA ASN A 116 4.25 -5.07 16.62
C ASN A 116 5.49 -5.15 17.52
N GLN A 117 5.74 -6.34 18.04
CA GLN A 117 7.02 -6.69 18.65
C GLN A 117 7.94 -7.32 17.61
N VAL A 118 9.25 -7.13 17.79
CA VAL A 118 10.29 -7.90 17.12
C VAL A 118 11.08 -8.64 18.18
N ASN A 119 11.10 -9.97 18.09
CA ASN A 119 11.78 -10.85 19.02
C ASN A 119 11.42 -10.58 20.50
N GLY A 120 10.16 -10.21 20.77
CA GLY A 120 9.62 -9.96 22.12
C GLY A 120 9.79 -8.53 22.65
N LYS A 121 10.20 -7.57 21.81
CA LYS A 121 10.29 -6.16 22.19
C LYS A 121 9.42 -5.29 21.29
N PRO A 122 8.58 -4.39 21.83
CA PRO A 122 7.84 -3.41 21.03
C PRO A 122 8.83 -2.54 20.24
N THR A 123 8.59 -2.32 18.95
CA THR A 123 9.54 -1.57 18.11
C THR A 123 9.72 -0.13 18.57
N CYS A 124 8.66 0.50 19.06
CA CYS A 124 8.71 1.85 19.65
C CYS A 124 9.46 1.94 21.00
N ALA A 125 9.79 0.80 21.63
CA ALA A 125 10.50 0.74 22.91
C ALA A 125 11.85 0.00 22.84
N ASP A 126 12.35 -0.33 21.63
CA ASP A 126 13.64 -1.01 21.48
C ASP A 126 14.78 -0.03 21.15
N PRO A 127 15.72 0.25 22.09
CA PRO A 127 16.86 1.12 21.83
C PRO A 127 17.83 0.58 20.78
N TYR A 128 17.83 -0.73 20.53
CA TYR A 128 18.63 -1.29 19.44
C TYR A 128 18.12 -0.79 18.08
N LEU A 129 16.81 -0.88 17.87
CA LEU A 129 16.17 -0.45 16.62
C LEU A 129 16.22 1.08 16.45
N LEU A 130 15.83 1.84 17.47
CA LEU A 130 15.64 3.28 17.34
C LEU A 130 16.95 4.06 17.54
N LYS A 131 17.50 4.05 18.75
CA LYS A 131 18.71 4.82 19.10
C LYS A 131 19.96 4.29 18.41
N ASN A 132 20.17 2.98 18.37
CA ASN A 132 21.41 2.42 17.84
C ASN A 132 21.36 2.33 16.31
N THR A 133 20.34 1.72 15.72
CA THR A 133 20.29 1.51 14.26
C THR A 133 19.85 2.76 13.49
N ILE A 134 18.61 3.24 13.66
CA ILE A 134 18.10 4.38 12.87
C ILE A 134 18.92 5.65 13.13
N ARG A 135 19.08 6.02 14.40
CA ARG A 135 19.74 7.28 14.77
C ARG A 135 21.27 7.16 14.78
N GLY A 136 21.79 6.06 15.31
CA GLY A 136 23.23 5.84 15.45
C GLY A 136 23.91 5.43 14.15
N GLU A 137 23.55 4.29 13.58
CA GLU A 137 24.21 3.71 12.41
C GLU A 137 23.79 4.42 11.12
N TRP A 138 22.50 4.61 10.89
CA TRP A 138 21.99 5.22 9.66
C TRP A 138 21.98 6.74 9.68
N ARG A 139 22.22 7.34 10.86
CA ARG A 139 22.35 8.79 11.06
C ARG A 139 21.11 9.56 10.64
N LEU A 140 19.92 9.12 11.08
CA LEU A 140 18.68 9.88 10.86
C LEU A 140 18.86 11.33 11.34
N ASN A 141 18.65 12.27 10.42
CA ASN A 141 18.62 13.70 10.69
C ASN A 141 17.16 14.18 10.65
N GLY A 142 16.44 13.84 11.72
CA GLY A 142 14.99 13.91 11.76
C GLY A 142 14.43 13.37 13.08
N TYR A 143 13.13 13.11 13.10
CA TYR A 143 12.43 12.61 14.29
C TYR A 143 11.80 11.23 14.06
N ILE A 144 11.71 10.44 15.11
CA ILE A 144 11.04 9.13 15.14
C ILE A 144 9.66 9.32 15.76
N VAL A 145 8.62 8.83 15.09
CA VAL A 145 7.21 8.93 15.52
C VAL A 145 6.60 7.55 15.76
N SER A 146 5.63 7.43 16.66
CA SER A 146 4.86 6.19 16.82
C SER A 146 3.78 6.05 15.75
N ASP A 147 3.40 4.82 15.42
CA ASP A 147 2.10 4.57 14.79
C ASP A 147 0.97 4.87 15.79
N CYS A 148 -0.27 5.02 15.33
CA CYS A 148 -1.37 5.62 16.11
C CYS A 148 -2.27 4.57 16.79
N ASP A 149 -2.14 4.16 18.04
CA ASP A 149 -1.40 4.71 19.17
C ASP A 149 -0.49 3.62 19.77
N SER A 150 0.69 3.43 19.19
CA SER A 150 1.60 2.31 19.53
C SER A 150 2.15 2.42 20.94
N VAL A 151 2.24 3.63 21.50
CA VAL A 151 2.70 3.85 22.87
C VAL A 151 1.63 3.39 23.86
N GLY A 152 0.36 3.71 23.60
CA GLY A 152 -0.76 3.12 24.34
C GLY A 152 -0.81 1.60 24.21
N VAL A 153 -0.72 1.08 22.98
CA VAL A 153 -0.80 -0.36 22.69
C VAL A 153 0.26 -1.19 23.42
N LEU A 154 1.52 -0.72 23.49
CA LEU A 154 2.57 -1.50 24.17
C LEU A 154 2.33 -1.64 25.68
N TYR A 155 1.57 -0.71 26.29
CA TYR A 155 1.16 -0.78 27.68
C TYR A 155 -0.16 -1.55 27.84
N GLU A 156 -1.22 -1.09 27.16
CA GLU A 156 -2.59 -1.56 27.38
C GLU A 156 -2.85 -2.96 26.83
N ASN A 157 -2.26 -3.30 25.69
CA ASN A 157 -2.50 -4.57 25.00
C ASN A 157 -1.33 -5.55 25.17
N GLN A 158 -0.09 -5.07 25.08
CA GLN A 158 1.08 -5.94 25.14
C GLN A 158 1.61 -6.15 26.56
N HIS A 159 1.16 -5.34 27.53
CA HIS A 159 1.58 -5.39 28.93
C HIS A 159 3.11 -5.41 29.09
N TYR A 160 3.82 -4.64 28.26
CA TYR A 160 5.28 -4.64 28.22
C TYR A 160 5.91 -3.96 29.45
N THR A 161 5.19 -3.00 30.06
CA THR A 161 5.61 -2.26 31.25
C THR A 161 4.54 -2.34 32.34
N ALA A 162 4.91 -2.12 33.60
CA ALA A 162 4.00 -2.26 34.72
C ALA A 162 3.11 -1.01 34.92
N THR A 163 3.60 0.16 34.53
CA THR A 163 2.91 1.44 34.67
C THR A 163 2.94 2.24 33.36
N PRO A 164 1.98 3.14 33.12
CA PRO A 164 1.99 3.96 31.92
C PRO A 164 3.17 4.95 31.92
N GLU A 165 3.64 5.41 33.09
CA GLU A 165 4.85 6.22 33.21
C GLU A 165 6.12 5.45 32.81
N GLU A 166 6.20 4.15 33.11
CA GLU A 166 7.28 3.29 32.63
C GLU A 166 7.24 3.13 31.10
N ALA A 167 6.06 3.02 30.48
CA ALA A 167 5.91 2.98 29.02
C ALA A 167 6.41 4.28 28.37
N ALA A 168 5.99 5.43 28.91
CA ALA A 168 6.44 6.74 28.43
C ALA A 168 7.97 6.87 28.56
N ALA A 169 8.54 6.48 29.70
CA ALA A 169 9.98 6.52 29.91
C ALA A 169 10.75 5.52 29.03
N ALA A 170 10.21 4.33 28.79
CA ALA A 170 10.85 3.30 27.97
C ALA A 170 10.95 3.74 26.50
N THR A 171 9.88 4.30 25.95
CA THR A 171 9.83 4.73 24.55
C THR A 171 10.71 5.93 24.26
N ILE A 172 10.66 6.97 25.10
CA ILE A 172 11.51 8.16 24.92
C ILE A 172 12.99 7.78 25.06
N ARG A 173 13.37 6.98 26.06
CA ARG A 173 14.77 6.52 26.22
C ARG A 173 15.22 5.60 25.09
N ALA A 174 14.30 4.85 24.48
CA ALA A 174 14.60 4.05 23.29
C ALA A 174 14.94 4.94 22.07
N GLY A 175 14.43 6.17 22.03
CA GLY A 175 14.72 7.16 20.98
C GLY A 175 13.49 7.67 20.23
N LEU A 176 12.28 7.37 20.71
CA LEU A 176 11.03 7.92 20.19
C LEU A 176 10.95 9.42 20.50
N ASP A 177 10.62 10.24 19.51
CA ASP A 177 10.57 11.69 19.65
C ASP A 177 9.13 12.25 19.72
N LEU A 178 8.19 11.59 19.03
CA LEU A 178 6.81 12.04 18.89
C LEU A 178 5.84 10.87 19.04
N ASP A 179 4.74 11.11 19.74
CA ASP A 179 3.63 10.17 19.86
C ASP A 179 2.50 10.54 18.90
N CYS A 180 2.06 9.62 18.07
CA CYS A 180 0.75 9.67 17.45
C CYS A 180 -0.33 9.19 18.42
N GLY A 181 -0.59 10.02 19.42
CA GLY A 181 -1.51 9.66 20.49
C GLY A 181 -1.44 10.67 21.62
N PRO A 182 -2.36 10.60 22.57
CA PRO A 182 -2.30 11.41 23.77
C PRO A 182 -1.34 10.82 24.82
N PHE A 183 -0.83 9.61 24.65
CA PHE A 183 -0.20 8.84 25.72
C PHE A 183 1.02 9.55 26.32
N LEU A 184 1.97 9.97 25.50
CA LEU A 184 3.13 10.73 26.01
C LEU A 184 2.70 12.07 26.62
N ALA A 185 1.74 12.77 26.02
CA ALA A 185 1.24 14.04 26.55
C ALA A 185 0.62 13.89 27.95
N ILE A 186 0.02 12.73 28.25
CA ILE A 186 -0.61 12.44 29.55
C ILE A 186 0.42 11.98 30.59
N HIS A 187 1.35 11.10 30.21
CA HIS A 187 2.16 10.35 31.19
C HIS A 187 3.61 10.83 31.35
N THR A 188 4.16 11.59 30.39
CA THR A 188 5.58 12.00 30.42
C THR A 188 5.92 12.86 31.64
N GLU A 189 5.05 13.77 32.07
CA GLU A 189 5.32 14.63 33.23
C GLU A 189 5.48 13.81 34.53
N ASN A 190 4.61 12.83 34.74
CA ASN A 190 4.70 11.95 35.92
C ASN A 190 5.91 11.02 35.84
N ALA A 191 6.28 10.55 34.64
CA ALA A 191 7.51 9.78 34.45
C ALA A 191 8.76 10.58 34.84
N VAL A 192 8.80 11.89 34.52
CA VAL A 192 9.89 12.78 34.94
C VAL A 192 9.88 13.03 36.44
N LYS A 193 8.72 13.39 37.03
CA LYS A 193 8.58 13.60 38.48
C LYS A 193 8.94 12.35 39.29
N GLY A 194 8.64 11.17 38.76
CA GLY A 194 8.97 9.88 39.36
C GLY A 194 10.42 9.43 39.17
N GLY A 195 11.25 10.20 38.44
CA GLY A 195 12.65 9.86 38.18
C GLY A 195 12.86 8.70 37.20
N LEU A 196 11.83 8.31 36.44
CA LEU A 196 11.93 7.28 35.40
C LEU A 196 12.54 7.81 34.11
N LEU A 197 12.42 9.12 33.88
CA LEU A 197 12.86 9.84 32.70
C LEU A 197 13.49 11.17 33.11
N ASN A 198 14.56 11.61 32.43
CA ASN A 198 15.14 12.92 32.68
C ASN A 198 14.52 13.97 31.76
N GLU A 199 14.44 15.23 32.21
CA GLU A 199 13.98 16.34 31.37
C GLU A 199 14.85 16.51 30.10
N GLU A 200 16.13 16.18 30.18
CA GLU A 200 17.05 16.18 29.03
C GLU A 200 16.60 15.21 27.92
N ASP A 201 16.07 14.04 28.27
CA ASP A 201 15.57 13.07 27.28
C ASP A 201 14.37 13.66 26.50
N VAL A 202 13.47 14.36 27.20
CA VAL A 202 12.33 15.08 26.60
C VAL A 202 12.80 16.24 25.73
N ASN A 203 13.79 17.01 26.19
CA ASN A 203 14.34 18.13 25.45
C ASN A 203 14.98 17.67 24.13
N MET A 204 15.65 16.52 24.11
CA MET A 204 16.21 15.95 22.88
C MET A 204 15.12 15.50 21.89
N ALA A 205 14.06 14.85 22.37
CA ALA A 205 12.90 14.51 21.55
C ALA A 205 12.26 15.75 20.91
N LEU A 206 12.07 16.80 21.70
CA LEU A 206 11.53 18.07 21.25
C LEU A 206 12.46 18.75 20.23
N ALA A 207 13.78 18.76 20.48
CA ALA A 207 14.76 19.37 19.59
C ALA A 207 14.74 18.71 18.19
N ASN A 208 14.62 17.39 18.10
CA ASN A 208 14.52 16.67 16.82
C ASN A 208 13.27 17.09 16.03
N THR A 209 12.13 17.19 16.71
CA THR A 209 10.85 17.57 16.10
C THR A 209 10.85 19.04 15.65
N ILE A 210 11.30 19.96 16.52
CA ILE A 210 11.38 21.39 16.21
C ILE A 210 12.40 21.65 15.09
N THR A 211 13.51 20.92 15.04
CA THR A 211 14.51 21.06 13.96
C THR A 211 13.89 20.77 12.59
N VAL A 212 13.01 19.76 12.49
CA VAL A 212 12.29 19.49 11.24
C VAL A 212 11.28 20.60 10.93
N GLN A 213 10.59 21.14 11.94
CA GLN A 213 9.70 22.29 11.75
C GLN A 213 10.44 23.56 11.28
N MET A 214 11.65 23.81 11.79
CA MET A 214 12.54 24.87 11.30
C MET A 214 12.96 24.63 9.85
N ARG A 215 13.31 23.39 9.49
CA ARG A 215 13.62 23.00 8.11
C ARG A 215 12.45 23.18 7.15
N LEU A 216 11.21 23.10 7.65
CA LEU A 216 9.98 23.38 6.90
C LEU A 216 9.68 24.89 6.81
N GLY A 217 10.41 25.72 7.56
CA GLY A 217 10.28 27.18 7.56
C GLY A 217 9.11 27.72 8.34
N LEU A 218 8.58 26.95 9.31
CA LEU A 218 7.45 27.38 10.13
C LEU A 218 7.76 28.59 11.01
N PHE A 219 9.05 28.91 11.19
CA PHE A 219 9.54 30.01 12.02
C PHE A 219 10.17 31.16 11.21
N ASP A 220 10.11 31.11 9.87
CA ASP A 220 10.83 32.05 8.99
C ASP A 220 9.98 33.27 8.58
N GLY A 221 9.01 33.64 9.39
CA GLY A 221 8.13 34.79 9.14
C GLY A 221 7.05 34.51 8.09
N GLU A 222 6.76 35.52 7.24
CA GLU A 222 5.65 35.50 6.30
C GLU A 222 5.73 34.34 5.30
N PRO A 223 4.76 33.40 5.28
CA PRO A 223 4.81 32.24 4.41
C PRO A 223 4.96 32.58 2.93
N SER A 224 4.33 33.65 2.44
CA SER A 224 4.41 34.06 1.02
C SER A 224 5.81 34.50 0.58
N ALA A 225 6.69 34.85 1.51
CA ALA A 225 8.10 35.16 1.23
C ALA A 225 8.97 33.89 1.12
N GLN A 226 8.42 32.72 1.45
CA GLN A 226 9.14 31.45 1.45
C GLN A 226 9.06 30.73 0.09
N PRO A 227 10.02 29.84 -0.27
CA PRO A 227 10.09 29.21 -1.59
C PRO A 227 8.82 28.48 -2.04
N PHE A 228 8.05 27.94 -1.10
CA PHE A 228 6.81 27.20 -1.35
C PHE A 228 5.55 27.96 -0.94
N GLY A 229 5.70 29.23 -0.53
CA GLY A 229 4.64 30.06 0.03
C GLY A 229 3.51 30.43 -0.92
N ASN A 230 3.80 30.42 -2.21
CA ASN A 230 2.88 30.85 -3.26
C ASN A 230 2.05 29.70 -3.87
N LEU A 231 2.27 28.47 -3.39
CA LEU A 231 1.47 27.30 -3.77
C LEU A 231 0.08 27.38 -3.13
N GLY A 232 -0.96 27.14 -3.92
CA GLY A 232 -2.35 27.16 -3.46
C GLY A 232 -3.29 26.31 -4.32
N PRO A 233 -4.62 26.51 -4.19
CA PRO A 233 -5.61 25.68 -4.87
C PRO A 233 -5.46 25.61 -6.40
N ARG A 234 -4.95 26.66 -7.05
CA ARG A 234 -4.68 26.69 -8.49
C ARG A 234 -3.56 25.74 -8.94
N ASP A 235 -2.69 25.35 -8.01
CA ASP A 235 -1.57 24.44 -8.25
C ASP A 235 -1.97 22.97 -7.98
N VAL A 236 -3.18 22.75 -7.46
CA VAL A 236 -3.77 21.43 -7.27
C VAL A 236 -4.55 21.03 -8.53
N CYS A 237 -4.59 19.74 -8.86
CA CYS A 237 -5.35 19.22 -10.00
C CYS A 237 -5.00 19.81 -11.38
N THR A 238 -3.80 20.35 -11.58
CA THR A 238 -3.38 20.87 -12.89
C THR A 238 -3.38 19.77 -13.96
N PRO A 239 -3.53 20.10 -15.26
CA PRO A 239 -3.46 19.11 -16.33
C PRO A 239 -2.18 18.26 -16.30
N ALA A 240 -1.05 18.85 -15.91
CA ALA A 240 0.22 18.13 -15.75
C ALA A 240 0.16 17.06 -14.65
N HIS A 241 -0.47 17.35 -13.50
CA HIS A 241 -0.64 16.38 -12.42
C HIS A 241 -1.59 15.24 -12.83
N GLN A 242 -2.68 15.56 -13.53
CA GLN A 242 -3.61 14.55 -14.04
C GLN A 242 -2.95 13.65 -15.10
N GLN A 243 -2.12 14.23 -15.97
CA GLN A 243 -1.35 13.47 -16.96
C GLN A 243 -0.31 12.55 -16.30
N LEU A 244 0.34 13.01 -15.23
CA LEU A 244 1.28 12.17 -14.48
C LEU A 244 0.57 10.97 -13.82
N ALA A 245 -0.63 11.18 -13.27
CA ALA A 245 -1.43 10.08 -12.71
C ALA A 245 -1.82 9.06 -13.80
N LEU A 246 -2.22 9.52 -14.98
CA LEU A 246 -2.49 8.64 -16.13
C LEU A 246 -1.23 7.87 -16.57
N GLN A 247 -0.08 8.55 -16.67
CA GLN A 247 1.19 7.93 -17.03
C GLN A 247 1.63 6.87 -16.01
N ALA A 248 1.43 7.13 -14.71
CA ALA A 248 1.71 6.17 -13.67
C ALA A 248 0.82 4.92 -13.81
N ALA A 249 -0.48 5.11 -14.07
CA ALA A 249 -1.41 4.00 -14.31
C ALA A 249 -1.04 3.19 -15.58
N HIS A 250 -0.66 3.85 -16.68
CA HIS A 250 -0.19 3.16 -17.89
C HIS A 250 1.03 2.27 -17.60
N GLN A 251 2.01 2.78 -16.87
CA GLN A 251 3.24 2.04 -16.54
C GLN A 251 3.03 0.96 -15.48
N GLY A 252 2.02 1.11 -14.62
CA GLY A 252 1.69 0.16 -13.55
C GLY A 252 0.84 -1.03 -14.00
N ILE A 253 0.12 -0.94 -15.13
CA ILE A 253 -0.65 -2.07 -15.66
C ILE A 253 0.29 -3.14 -16.20
N VAL A 254 0.10 -4.39 -15.78
CA VAL A 254 0.92 -5.54 -16.21
C VAL A 254 0.11 -6.51 -17.06
N LEU A 255 0.67 -6.89 -18.20
CA LEU A 255 0.15 -7.94 -19.07
C LEU A 255 0.64 -9.33 -18.62
N LEU A 256 -0.24 -10.10 -17.97
CA LEU A 256 0.09 -11.42 -17.43
C LEU A 256 0.02 -12.53 -18.47
N GLN A 257 -0.93 -12.42 -19.39
CA GLN A 257 -1.14 -13.40 -20.46
C GLN A 257 -1.69 -12.69 -21.70
N ASN A 258 -1.20 -13.07 -22.88
CA ASN A 258 -1.79 -12.72 -24.17
C ASN A 258 -1.65 -13.91 -25.14
N ARG A 259 -2.75 -14.61 -25.42
CA ARG A 259 -2.82 -15.77 -26.31
C ARG A 259 -3.38 -15.36 -27.65
N GLY A 260 -2.88 -15.97 -28.73
CA GLY A 260 -3.46 -15.85 -30.06
C GLY A 260 -3.59 -14.41 -30.59
N ARG A 261 -2.75 -13.47 -30.12
CA ARG A 261 -2.85 -12.03 -30.42
C ARG A 261 -4.22 -11.42 -30.04
N THR A 262 -4.78 -11.85 -28.91
CA THR A 262 -6.05 -11.34 -28.36
C THR A 262 -6.00 -9.83 -28.14
N LEU A 263 -4.93 -9.34 -27.52
CA LEU A 263 -4.66 -7.91 -27.37
C LEU A 263 -3.57 -7.45 -28.36
N PRO A 264 -3.67 -6.21 -28.87
CA PRO A 264 -4.72 -5.22 -28.58
C PRO A 264 -6.04 -5.49 -29.31
N LEU A 265 -7.15 -5.07 -28.71
CA LEU A 265 -8.45 -4.99 -29.38
C LEU A 265 -8.39 -3.98 -30.52
N SER A 266 -8.86 -4.39 -31.69
CA SER A 266 -8.91 -3.53 -32.88
C SER A 266 -10.29 -2.87 -33.05
N ARG A 267 -10.37 -1.91 -33.99
CA ARG A 267 -11.62 -1.24 -34.40
C ARG A 267 -12.69 -2.17 -34.99
N THR A 268 -12.37 -3.45 -35.25
CA THR A 268 -13.39 -4.43 -35.68
C THR A 268 -14.26 -4.90 -34.53
N HIS A 269 -13.81 -4.75 -33.27
CA HIS A 269 -14.61 -5.01 -32.08
C HIS A 269 -15.48 -3.78 -31.77
N ARG A 270 -16.60 -3.64 -32.47
CA ARG A 270 -17.46 -2.45 -32.40
C ARG A 270 -18.29 -2.42 -31.12
N THR A 271 -18.64 -3.60 -30.62
CA THR A 271 -19.37 -3.77 -29.37
C THR A 271 -18.56 -4.58 -28.37
N VAL A 272 -18.37 -4.06 -27.17
CA VAL A 272 -17.62 -4.72 -26.09
C VAL A 272 -18.54 -4.94 -24.89
N ALA A 273 -18.65 -6.18 -24.43
CA ALA A 273 -19.29 -6.47 -23.16
C ALA A 273 -18.30 -6.12 -22.03
N VAL A 274 -18.70 -5.24 -21.11
CA VAL A 274 -17.88 -4.86 -19.95
C VAL A 274 -18.58 -5.40 -18.72
N ILE A 275 -17.99 -6.40 -18.07
CA ILE A 275 -18.67 -7.20 -17.06
C ILE A 275 -17.84 -7.27 -15.78
N GLY A 276 -18.48 -7.15 -14.62
CA GLY A 276 -17.85 -7.42 -13.33
C GLY A 276 -18.09 -6.33 -12.28
N PRO A 277 -17.88 -6.65 -10.99
CA PRO A 277 -18.15 -5.71 -9.89
C PRO A 277 -17.22 -4.49 -9.92
N ASN A 278 -16.06 -4.59 -10.58
CA ASN A 278 -15.10 -3.49 -10.72
C ASN A 278 -15.20 -2.77 -12.09
N ALA A 279 -16.21 -3.06 -12.91
CA ALA A 279 -16.33 -2.49 -14.25
C ALA A 279 -16.69 -1.00 -14.28
N ASP A 280 -17.49 -0.52 -13.33
CA ASP A 280 -17.96 0.86 -13.27
C ASP A 280 -17.82 1.46 -11.86
N VAL A 281 -16.60 1.46 -11.36
CA VAL A 281 -16.27 1.90 -9.99
C VAL A 281 -15.32 3.08 -9.99
N THR A 282 -15.44 3.96 -8.99
CA THR A 282 -14.52 5.07 -8.73
C THR A 282 -13.71 4.86 -7.45
N VAL A 283 -14.36 4.40 -6.38
CA VAL A 283 -13.75 4.23 -5.05
C VAL A 283 -12.74 3.08 -5.04
N THR A 284 -13.07 1.93 -5.64
CA THR A 284 -12.13 0.81 -5.67
C THR A 284 -10.81 1.19 -6.36
N MET A 285 -10.85 2.01 -7.42
CA MET A 285 -9.64 2.38 -8.17
C MET A 285 -8.58 3.12 -7.33
N ILE A 286 -8.98 3.82 -6.26
CA ILE A 286 -8.07 4.64 -5.46
C ILE A 286 -7.53 3.93 -4.21
N GLY A 287 -7.92 2.67 -3.97
CA GLY A 287 -7.40 1.89 -2.84
C GLY A 287 -7.78 2.48 -1.48
N ASN A 288 -6.81 2.53 -0.57
CA ASN A 288 -6.93 3.16 0.76
C ASN A 288 -6.08 4.45 0.85
N TYR A 289 -6.14 5.12 2.01
CA TYR A 289 -5.37 6.36 2.28
C TYR A 289 -5.49 7.44 1.18
N ALA A 290 -6.65 7.50 0.52
CA ALA A 290 -6.90 8.39 -0.60
C ALA A 290 -7.82 9.56 -0.23
N GLY A 291 -7.49 10.75 -0.74
CA GLY A 291 -8.39 11.91 -0.70
C GLY A 291 -9.41 11.90 -1.84
N VAL A 292 -10.18 12.98 -1.95
CA VAL A 292 -11.10 13.19 -3.08
C VAL A 292 -10.30 13.53 -4.33
N ALA A 293 -10.41 12.72 -5.39
CA ALA A 293 -9.71 12.97 -6.64
C ALA A 293 -10.34 14.12 -7.45
N CYS A 294 -9.56 14.69 -8.37
CA CYS A 294 -9.99 15.80 -9.24
C CYS A 294 -11.10 15.40 -10.23
N GLY A 295 -11.25 14.11 -10.48
CA GLY A 295 -12.19 13.51 -11.41
C GLY A 295 -11.86 12.03 -11.58
N TYR A 296 -12.81 11.24 -12.04
CA TYR A 296 -12.63 9.80 -12.23
C TYR A 296 -12.97 9.42 -13.67
N THR A 297 -12.25 8.44 -14.21
CA THR A 297 -12.68 7.69 -15.40
C THR A 297 -12.77 6.22 -15.03
N THR A 298 -13.99 5.68 -14.96
CA THR A 298 -14.22 4.25 -14.67
C THR A 298 -13.77 3.37 -15.83
N PRO A 299 -13.48 2.07 -15.62
CA PRO A 299 -13.13 1.17 -16.73
C PRO A 299 -14.20 1.14 -17.83
N LEU A 300 -15.47 1.14 -17.47
CA LEU A 300 -16.60 1.26 -18.39
C LEU A 300 -16.50 2.54 -19.22
N GLN A 301 -16.35 3.70 -18.56
CA GLN A 301 -16.23 4.99 -19.25
C GLN A 301 -15.02 5.03 -20.19
N GLY A 302 -13.88 4.47 -19.76
CA GLY A 302 -12.67 4.37 -20.58
C GLY A 302 -12.92 3.55 -21.86
N ILE A 303 -13.48 2.34 -21.72
CA ILE A 303 -13.76 1.43 -22.84
C ILE A 303 -14.83 2.03 -23.78
N SER A 304 -15.84 2.71 -23.24
CA SER A 304 -16.89 3.38 -24.02
C SER A 304 -16.38 4.47 -24.96
N ARG A 305 -15.16 4.99 -24.76
CA ARG A 305 -14.51 5.93 -25.69
C ARG A 305 -14.04 5.27 -26.98
N TYR A 306 -13.83 3.95 -26.96
CA TYR A 306 -13.27 3.19 -28.08
C TYR A 306 -14.33 2.33 -28.80
N ALA A 307 -15.34 1.84 -28.08
CA ALA A 307 -16.37 0.96 -28.63
C ALA A 307 -17.72 1.17 -27.94
N LYS A 308 -18.81 0.73 -28.58
CA LYS A 308 -20.11 0.65 -27.92
C LYS A 308 -20.04 -0.39 -26.80
N THR A 309 -20.50 -0.07 -25.60
CA THR A 309 -20.45 -1.00 -24.47
C THR A 309 -21.80 -1.62 -24.15
N ILE A 310 -21.78 -2.88 -23.72
CA ILE A 310 -22.89 -3.55 -23.04
C ILE A 310 -22.40 -3.88 -21.64
N HIS A 311 -22.91 -3.15 -20.64
CA HIS A 311 -22.43 -3.28 -19.26
C HIS A 311 -23.34 -4.16 -18.41
N GLN A 312 -22.75 -5.05 -17.61
CA GLN A 312 -23.44 -5.81 -16.56
C GLN A 312 -22.49 -6.06 -15.38
N SER A 313 -22.92 -5.78 -14.15
CA SER A 313 -22.05 -6.04 -12.98
C SER A 313 -21.81 -7.54 -12.75
N GLY A 314 -22.81 -8.40 -13.00
CA GLY A 314 -22.72 -9.85 -12.82
C GLY A 314 -22.69 -10.29 -11.34
N CYS A 315 -21.97 -9.57 -10.50
CA CYS A 315 -22.04 -9.59 -9.05
C CYS A 315 -22.55 -8.24 -8.54
N ILE A 316 -23.25 -8.21 -7.41
CA ILE A 316 -23.73 -6.96 -6.79
C ILE A 316 -22.55 -6.12 -6.25
N ASP A 317 -21.56 -6.81 -5.71
CA ASP A 317 -20.36 -6.24 -5.10
C ASP A 317 -19.15 -7.15 -5.35
N VAL A 318 -17.97 -6.72 -4.89
CA VAL A 318 -16.73 -7.51 -4.97
C VAL A 318 -16.84 -8.81 -4.20
N ALA A 319 -17.49 -8.82 -3.03
CA ALA A 319 -17.66 -10.06 -2.24
C ALA A 319 -18.43 -11.15 -3.00
N CYS A 320 -19.24 -10.77 -4.00
CA CYS A 320 -19.95 -11.65 -4.93
C CYS A 320 -20.60 -12.85 -4.24
N LYS A 321 -21.48 -12.59 -3.27
CA LYS A 321 -22.12 -13.62 -2.43
C LYS A 321 -23.20 -14.44 -3.13
N GLY A 322 -23.52 -14.15 -4.40
CA GLY A 322 -24.56 -14.84 -5.16
C GLY A 322 -24.37 -14.71 -6.67
N ASN A 323 -25.17 -15.46 -7.42
CA ASN A 323 -25.05 -15.63 -8.88
C ASN A 323 -26.30 -15.16 -9.66
N GLN A 324 -27.16 -14.35 -9.05
CA GLN A 324 -28.46 -13.98 -9.59
C GLN A 324 -28.37 -13.20 -10.91
N GLN A 325 -27.26 -12.49 -11.15
CA GLN A 325 -27.04 -11.67 -12.35
C GLN A 325 -26.17 -12.36 -13.41
N PHE A 326 -25.83 -13.65 -13.25
CA PHE A 326 -24.93 -14.33 -14.20
C PHE A 326 -25.59 -14.48 -15.58
N GLY A 327 -26.88 -14.82 -15.63
CA GLY A 327 -27.60 -14.99 -16.89
C GLY A 327 -27.64 -13.71 -17.75
N ILE A 328 -27.79 -12.53 -17.13
CA ILE A 328 -27.76 -11.25 -17.87
C ILE A 328 -26.33 -10.89 -18.33
N ALA A 329 -25.31 -11.26 -17.55
CA ALA A 329 -23.91 -11.08 -17.94
C ALA A 329 -23.51 -11.99 -19.11
N GLU A 330 -23.93 -13.26 -19.10
CA GLU A 330 -23.77 -14.20 -20.21
C GLU A 330 -24.46 -13.69 -21.48
N ALA A 331 -25.70 -13.19 -21.34
CA ALA A 331 -26.45 -12.61 -22.45
C ALA A 331 -25.73 -11.41 -23.06
N ALA A 332 -25.14 -10.52 -22.24
CA ALA A 332 -24.34 -9.39 -22.70
C ALA A 332 -23.09 -9.84 -23.48
N ALA A 333 -22.34 -10.80 -22.94
CA ALA A 333 -21.14 -11.35 -23.58
C ALA A 333 -21.44 -12.04 -24.91
N SER A 334 -22.58 -12.74 -25.01
CA SER A 334 -23.00 -13.39 -26.27
C SER A 334 -23.41 -12.41 -27.37
N GLN A 335 -23.68 -11.14 -27.04
CA GLN A 335 -24.10 -10.10 -27.98
C GLN A 335 -22.97 -9.15 -28.40
N ALA A 336 -21.79 -9.28 -27.81
CA ALA A 336 -20.65 -8.40 -28.07
C ALA A 336 -19.59 -9.07 -28.97
N ASP A 337 -18.80 -8.24 -29.64
CA ASP A 337 -17.68 -8.68 -30.48
C ASP A 337 -16.45 -9.06 -29.64
N ALA A 338 -16.34 -8.55 -28.42
CA ALA A 338 -15.33 -8.88 -27.42
C ALA A 338 -15.90 -8.72 -26.01
N THR A 339 -15.29 -9.41 -25.04
CA THR A 339 -15.71 -9.36 -23.63
C THR A 339 -14.53 -8.96 -22.74
N VAL A 340 -14.75 -7.96 -21.89
CA VAL A 340 -13.80 -7.52 -20.86
C VAL A 340 -14.43 -7.75 -19.50
N LEU A 341 -13.82 -8.64 -18.72
CA LEU A 341 -14.21 -8.97 -17.35
C LEU A 341 -13.34 -8.15 -16.39
N VAL A 342 -13.92 -7.22 -15.63
CA VAL A 342 -13.21 -6.40 -14.63
C VAL A 342 -13.55 -6.90 -13.23
N MET A 343 -12.63 -7.68 -12.68
CA MET A 343 -12.78 -8.47 -11.47
C MET A 343 -11.72 -8.05 -10.45
N GLY A 344 -11.69 -8.69 -9.27
CA GLY A 344 -10.62 -8.51 -8.31
C GLY A 344 -11.13 -8.26 -6.90
N LEU A 345 -10.45 -7.37 -6.19
CA LEU A 345 -10.63 -7.08 -4.77
C LEU A 345 -11.04 -5.62 -4.57
N ASP A 346 -11.33 -5.28 -3.31
CA ASP A 346 -11.51 -3.93 -2.81
C ASP A 346 -11.22 -3.90 -1.28
N GLN A 347 -11.46 -2.76 -0.65
CA GLN A 347 -11.24 -2.55 0.78
C GLN A 347 -12.15 -3.39 1.70
N SER A 348 -13.18 -4.06 1.16
CA SER A 348 -13.97 -5.02 1.93
C SER A 348 -13.27 -6.37 2.09
N ILE A 349 -12.22 -6.63 1.30
CA ILE A 349 -11.46 -7.88 1.27
C ILE A 349 -10.03 -7.70 1.81
N GLU A 350 -9.33 -6.64 1.41
CA GLU A 350 -7.96 -6.33 1.84
C GLU A 350 -7.88 -4.87 2.30
N ALA A 351 -7.61 -4.64 3.58
CA ALA A 351 -7.47 -3.31 4.14
C ALA A 351 -6.68 -3.34 5.45
N GLU A 352 -6.43 -2.17 6.02
CA GLU A 352 -6.03 -2.06 7.41
C GLU A 352 -7.02 -2.79 8.33
N PHE A 353 -6.51 -3.50 9.35
CA PHE A 353 -7.27 -4.43 10.23
C PHE A 353 -7.88 -5.65 9.53
N ARG A 354 -7.64 -5.86 8.23
CA ARG A 354 -8.29 -6.89 7.43
C ARG A 354 -7.30 -7.57 6.51
N ASP A 355 -6.66 -8.62 7.02
CA ASP A 355 -5.94 -9.56 6.18
C ASP A 355 -6.89 -10.52 5.47
N ARG A 356 -6.44 -11.00 4.32
CA ARG A 356 -7.15 -12.01 3.55
C ARG A 356 -7.01 -13.38 4.17
N GLN A 357 -8.03 -14.22 3.98
CA GLN A 357 -8.01 -15.60 4.45
C GLN A 357 -7.32 -16.54 3.45
N ASP A 358 -7.46 -16.23 2.16
CA ASP A 358 -6.86 -16.95 1.05
C ASP A 358 -6.48 -15.99 -0.09
N LEU A 359 -5.98 -16.53 -1.19
CA LEU A 359 -5.54 -15.77 -2.37
C LEU A 359 -6.53 -15.88 -3.54
N LEU A 360 -7.74 -16.40 -3.32
CA LEU A 360 -8.71 -16.60 -4.38
C LEU A 360 -9.46 -15.29 -4.68
N LEU A 361 -10.17 -15.25 -5.81
CA LEU A 361 -11.18 -14.23 -6.01
C LEU A 361 -12.34 -14.51 -5.03
N PRO A 362 -12.91 -13.47 -4.42
CA PRO A 362 -13.97 -13.64 -3.44
C PRO A 362 -15.27 -14.14 -4.06
N GLY A 363 -15.99 -14.95 -3.30
CA GLY A 363 -17.32 -15.46 -3.64
C GLY A 363 -17.38 -16.16 -4.99
N TYR A 364 -18.41 -15.84 -5.77
CA TYR A 364 -18.68 -16.49 -7.06
C TYR A 364 -18.01 -15.82 -8.27
N GLN A 365 -17.04 -14.91 -8.07
CA GLN A 365 -16.37 -14.23 -9.19
C GLN A 365 -15.69 -15.22 -10.18
N GLN A 366 -15.09 -16.31 -9.69
CA GLN A 366 -14.49 -17.33 -10.58
C GLN A 366 -15.55 -18.01 -11.46
N GLU A 367 -16.72 -18.33 -10.90
CA GLU A 367 -17.84 -18.92 -11.65
C GLU A 367 -18.37 -17.93 -12.70
N LEU A 368 -18.53 -16.65 -12.34
CA LEU A 368 -18.93 -15.60 -13.28
C LEU A 368 -17.97 -15.54 -14.48
N ILE A 369 -16.66 -15.53 -14.21
CA ILE A 369 -15.62 -15.51 -15.26
C ILE A 369 -15.78 -16.72 -16.19
N SER A 370 -15.88 -17.93 -15.63
CA SER A 370 -16.00 -19.16 -16.44
C SER A 370 -17.27 -19.19 -17.28
N ARG A 371 -18.42 -18.80 -16.71
CA ARG A 371 -19.71 -18.79 -17.42
C ARG A 371 -19.75 -17.72 -18.52
N VAL A 372 -19.25 -16.53 -18.23
CA VAL A 372 -19.17 -15.47 -19.23
C VAL A 372 -18.19 -15.85 -20.35
N ALA A 373 -17.02 -16.40 -20.02
CA ALA A 373 -16.07 -16.88 -21.03
C ALA A 373 -16.66 -17.99 -21.92
N MET A 374 -17.57 -18.83 -21.39
CA MET A 374 -18.33 -19.81 -22.18
C MET A 374 -19.35 -19.17 -23.12
N ALA A 375 -20.00 -18.09 -22.71
CA ALA A 375 -21.03 -17.40 -23.49
C ALA A 375 -20.45 -16.41 -24.51
N SER A 376 -19.23 -15.92 -24.30
CA SER A 376 -18.54 -14.98 -25.18
C SER A 376 -18.36 -15.53 -26.60
N ARG A 377 -18.72 -14.72 -27.60
CA ARG A 377 -18.47 -15.05 -29.01
C ARG A 377 -17.06 -14.69 -29.49
N GLY A 378 -16.48 -13.66 -28.88
CA GLY A 378 -15.20 -13.09 -29.26
C GLY A 378 -14.11 -13.28 -28.20
N PRO A 379 -12.97 -12.58 -28.36
CA PRO A 379 -11.91 -12.60 -27.38
C PRO A 379 -12.43 -12.19 -25.99
N THR A 380 -12.06 -12.98 -24.98
CA THR A 380 -12.34 -12.67 -23.56
C THR A 380 -11.06 -12.23 -22.87
N ILE A 381 -11.11 -11.07 -22.23
CA ILE A 381 -10.00 -10.45 -21.50
C ILE A 381 -10.41 -10.31 -20.03
N LEU A 382 -9.56 -10.80 -19.13
CA LEU A 382 -9.72 -10.62 -17.69
C LEU A 382 -8.83 -9.46 -17.23
N VAL A 383 -9.41 -8.47 -16.57
CA VAL A 383 -8.72 -7.35 -15.92
C VAL A 383 -8.92 -7.49 -14.43
N LEU A 384 -7.83 -7.55 -13.68
CA LEU A 384 -7.81 -7.70 -12.23
C LEU A 384 -7.42 -6.39 -11.57
N MET A 385 -8.35 -5.81 -10.81
CA MET A 385 -8.09 -4.69 -9.92
C MET A 385 -7.96 -5.22 -8.49
N SER A 386 -6.74 -5.28 -7.98
CA SER A 386 -6.41 -5.71 -6.63
C SER A 386 -5.03 -5.18 -6.26
N GLY A 387 -4.80 -4.87 -4.98
CA GLY A 387 -3.46 -4.60 -4.48
C GLY A 387 -2.71 -5.91 -4.28
N GLY A 388 -3.27 -6.82 -3.47
CA GLY A 388 -2.71 -8.14 -3.25
C GLY A 388 -2.79 -9.06 -4.47
N PRO A 389 -1.89 -10.06 -4.58
CA PRO A 389 -1.92 -11.03 -5.66
C PRO A 389 -3.14 -11.95 -5.53
N VAL A 390 -3.69 -12.38 -6.66
CA VAL A 390 -4.82 -13.30 -6.74
C VAL A 390 -4.38 -14.56 -7.51
N ASP A 391 -4.81 -15.74 -7.07
CA ASP A 391 -4.63 -16.98 -7.82
C ASP A 391 -5.48 -16.95 -9.10
N VAL A 392 -4.78 -16.84 -10.22
CA VAL A 392 -5.35 -16.77 -11.57
C VAL A 392 -5.16 -18.07 -12.35
N LEU A 393 -4.74 -19.18 -11.72
CA LEU A 393 -4.51 -20.43 -12.44
C LEU A 393 -5.75 -20.92 -13.20
N PHE A 394 -6.94 -20.80 -12.60
CA PHE A 394 -8.19 -21.20 -13.26
C PHE A 394 -8.38 -20.45 -14.58
N ALA A 395 -8.09 -19.14 -14.59
CA ALA A 395 -8.22 -18.30 -15.76
C ALA A 395 -7.08 -18.50 -16.76
N LYS A 396 -5.85 -18.66 -16.26
CA LYS A 396 -4.66 -18.94 -17.07
C LYS A 396 -4.83 -20.26 -17.83
N ASN A 397 -5.38 -21.29 -17.20
CA ASN A 397 -5.54 -22.61 -17.81
C ASN A 397 -6.76 -22.71 -18.74
N ASP A 398 -7.66 -21.74 -18.71
CA ASP A 398 -8.81 -21.69 -19.61
C ASP A 398 -8.40 -21.14 -20.99
N PRO A 399 -8.50 -21.92 -22.09
CA PRO A 399 -8.16 -21.44 -23.43
C PRO A 399 -9.11 -20.35 -23.96
N ARG A 400 -10.30 -20.18 -23.36
CA ARG A 400 -11.28 -19.15 -23.73
C ARG A 400 -10.84 -17.76 -23.25
N ILE A 401 -9.98 -17.69 -22.24
CA ILE A 401 -9.44 -16.43 -21.73
C ILE A 401 -8.18 -16.08 -22.52
N GLY A 402 -8.37 -15.17 -23.49
CA GLY A 402 -7.33 -14.76 -24.43
C GLY A 402 -6.27 -13.88 -23.79
N ALA A 403 -6.64 -13.01 -22.83
CA ALA A 403 -5.67 -12.16 -22.14
C ALA A 403 -6.02 -11.94 -20.66
N ILE A 404 -4.99 -11.68 -19.86
CA ILE A 404 -5.12 -11.33 -18.43
C ILE A 404 -4.26 -10.10 -18.15
N LEU A 405 -4.86 -9.05 -17.60
CA LEU A 405 -4.22 -7.84 -17.12
C LEU A 405 -4.34 -7.75 -15.60
N TRP A 406 -3.28 -7.31 -14.93
CA TRP A 406 -3.35 -6.82 -13.55
C TRP A 406 -3.16 -5.31 -13.56
N ALA A 407 -4.11 -4.60 -12.96
CA ALA A 407 -4.19 -3.14 -12.99
C ALA A 407 -3.93 -2.49 -11.63
N GLY A 408 -3.64 -3.28 -10.58
CA GLY A 408 -3.48 -2.75 -9.23
C GLY A 408 -4.72 -1.99 -8.76
N TYR A 409 -4.48 -0.90 -8.03
CA TYR A 409 -5.43 0.20 -7.83
C TYR A 409 -4.99 1.41 -8.69
N PRO A 410 -5.53 1.57 -9.91
CA PRO A 410 -4.95 2.44 -10.94
C PRO A 410 -5.29 3.93 -10.81
N GLY A 411 -5.92 4.33 -9.71
CA GLY A 411 -6.19 5.72 -9.36
C GLY A 411 -7.23 6.42 -10.23
N GLN A 412 -7.19 7.75 -10.21
CA GLN A 412 -8.23 8.62 -10.79
C GLN A 412 -8.45 8.43 -12.30
N ALA A 413 -7.40 8.08 -13.04
CA ALA A 413 -7.43 7.91 -14.50
C ALA A 413 -7.37 6.42 -14.90
N GLY A 414 -7.62 5.52 -13.95
CA GLY A 414 -7.37 4.10 -14.13
C GLY A 414 -8.18 3.45 -15.24
N GLY A 415 -9.46 3.81 -15.39
CA GLY A 415 -10.27 3.32 -16.49
C GLY A 415 -9.81 3.77 -17.86
N ALA A 416 -9.27 5.00 -17.97
CA ALA A 416 -8.63 5.46 -19.21
C ALA A 416 -7.37 4.65 -19.51
N ALA A 417 -6.51 4.42 -18.50
CA ALA A 417 -5.30 3.63 -18.67
C ALA A 417 -5.58 2.18 -19.09
N ILE A 418 -6.56 1.53 -18.45
CA ILE A 418 -7.01 0.18 -18.81
C ILE A 418 -7.47 0.14 -20.26
N ALA A 419 -8.32 1.09 -20.66
CA ALA A 419 -8.81 1.16 -22.04
C ALA A 419 -7.68 1.40 -23.04
N ASP A 420 -6.74 2.29 -22.75
CA ASP A 420 -5.62 2.59 -23.64
C ASP A 420 -4.72 1.36 -23.89
N VAL A 421 -4.49 0.54 -22.84
CA VAL A 421 -3.77 -0.74 -22.96
C VAL A 421 -4.59 -1.76 -23.76
N LEU A 422 -5.89 -1.89 -23.48
CA LEU A 422 -6.76 -2.84 -24.18
C LEU A 422 -6.82 -2.55 -25.69
N PHE A 423 -6.84 -1.29 -26.11
CA PHE A 423 -6.92 -0.87 -27.51
C PHE A 423 -5.57 -0.54 -28.15
N GLY A 424 -4.46 -0.71 -27.41
CA GLY A 424 -3.10 -0.57 -27.93
C GLY A 424 -2.67 0.87 -28.22
N THR A 425 -3.31 1.87 -27.60
CA THR A 425 -2.83 3.27 -27.63
C THR A 425 -1.77 3.54 -26.58
N ALA A 426 -1.64 2.66 -25.58
CA ALA A 426 -0.53 2.58 -24.65
C ALA A 426 -0.01 1.13 -24.55
N ASN A 427 1.29 0.96 -24.39
CA ASN A 427 1.88 -0.34 -24.07
C ASN A 427 1.84 -0.57 -22.55
N PRO A 428 1.49 -1.77 -22.08
CA PRO A 428 1.55 -2.09 -20.65
C PRO A 428 3.00 -2.07 -20.13
N GLY A 429 3.15 -1.88 -18.82
CA GLY A 429 4.43 -2.06 -18.13
C GLY A 429 4.95 -3.49 -18.20
N ILE A 430 6.26 -3.66 -18.03
CA ILE A 430 6.98 -4.93 -18.27
C ILE A 430 7.13 -5.76 -16.98
N PHE A 431 6.84 -5.21 -15.79
CA PHE A 431 7.21 -5.85 -14.52
C PHE A 431 6.08 -5.84 -13.49
N LEU A 432 5.83 -7.00 -12.87
CA LEU A 432 5.14 -7.08 -11.58
C LEU A 432 6.13 -6.77 -10.46
N LEU A 433 5.65 -6.09 -9.42
CA LEU A 433 6.40 -5.83 -8.19
C LEU A 433 6.25 -6.94 -7.15
N ASP A 434 5.26 -7.82 -7.33
CA ASP A 434 4.97 -8.98 -6.49
C ASP A 434 5.04 -10.27 -7.32
N ILE A 435 5.50 -11.37 -6.71
CA ILE A 435 5.37 -12.67 -7.34
C ILE A 435 3.88 -13.00 -7.43
N ILE A 436 3.38 -13.21 -8.65
CA ILE A 436 2.19 -14.05 -8.81
C ILE A 436 2.57 -15.38 -8.18
N TYR A 437 1.98 -15.70 -7.04
CA TYR A 437 2.08 -17.03 -6.43
C TYR A 437 1.49 -18.05 -7.41
N ILE A 438 2.31 -18.50 -8.37
CA ILE A 438 2.04 -19.67 -9.20
C ILE A 438 2.27 -20.87 -8.27
N PRO A 439 1.23 -21.67 -8.00
CA PRO A 439 1.18 -22.51 -6.81
C PRO A 439 1.96 -23.82 -6.97
N ARG A 440 3.29 -23.71 -6.93
CA ARG A 440 4.08 -24.81 -6.35
C ARG A 440 4.15 -24.75 -4.83
N LEU A 441 3.87 -23.59 -4.22
CA LEU A 441 3.97 -23.39 -2.76
C LEU A 441 2.64 -23.49 -1.99
N ILE A 442 1.48 -23.60 -2.65
CA ILE A 442 0.19 -23.82 -1.93
C ILE A 442 0.14 -25.23 -1.31
N LEU A 443 0.89 -26.20 -1.84
CA LEU A 443 0.95 -27.54 -1.29
C LEU A 443 1.63 -27.62 0.08
N THR A 444 2.43 -26.61 0.47
CA THR A 444 3.06 -26.57 1.81
C THR A 444 2.21 -25.82 2.84
N LEU A 445 1.26 -24.98 2.41
CA LEU A 445 0.38 -24.21 3.30
C LEU A 445 -0.97 -24.90 3.57
N LYS A 446 -1.35 -25.91 2.78
CA LYS A 446 -2.58 -26.70 3.00
C LYS A 446 -2.44 -27.84 4.02
N THR A 447 -1.24 -28.19 4.47
CA THR A 447 -1.02 -29.37 5.33
C THR A 447 -0.28 -29.06 6.64
N ALA A 448 -0.45 -27.87 7.19
CA ALA A 448 0.23 -27.50 8.43
C ALA A 448 -0.76 -27.14 9.54
N ASP A 449 -1.19 -28.16 10.30
CA ASP A 449 -1.46 -28.06 11.74
C ASP A 449 -0.14 -27.76 12.52
N ALA A 450 0.74 -26.92 11.95
CA ALA A 450 2.00 -26.55 12.58
C ALA A 450 1.80 -25.24 13.35
N PRO A 451 2.34 -25.13 14.57
CA PRO A 451 2.20 -23.93 15.39
C PRO A 451 2.75 -22.69 14.66
N PRO A 452 2.26 -21.47 15.00
CA PRO A 452 2.64 -20.21 14.34
C PRO A 452 4.15 -19.95 14.27
N SER A 453 4.96 -20.62 15.08
CA SER A 453 6.42 -20.50 15.12
C SER A 453 7.16 -21.17 13.95
N LEU A 454 6.51 -22.02 13.14
CA LEU A 454 7.15 -22.75 12.03
C LEU A 454 6.88 -22.16 10.63
N LEU A 455 5.99 -21.17 10.51
CA LEU A 455 5.74 -20.44 9.25
C LEU A 455 6.77 -19.34 8.94
N PHE A 456 7.76 -19.13 9.81
CA PHE A 456 8.69 -17.98 9.76
C PHE A 456 10.17 -18.33 9.55
N GLN A 457 10.52 -19.57 9.17
CA GLN A 457 11.88 -19.89 8.73
C GLN A 457 11.96 -19.94 7.20
N VAL A 458 12.45 -18.87 6.59
CA VAL A 458 12.89 -18.90 5.19
C VAL A 458 14.39 -19.19 5.19
N GLY A 459 14.75 -20.30 4.54
CA GLY A 459 16.15 -20.62 4.26
C GLY A 459 16.75 -19.59 3.30
N SER A 460 17.96 -19.15 3.62
CA SER A 460 18.88 -18.38 2.78
C SER A 460 18.76 -18.75 1.29
N PHE A 461 18.33 -17.80 0.45
CA PHE A 461 18.49 -17.90 -0.99
C PHE A 461 19.78 -17.17 -1.41
N ARG A 462 20.69 -17.94 -2.02
CA ARG A 462 21.84 -17.45 -2.80
C ARG A 462 21.45 -17.22 -4.24
#